data_AF-A0AAN9BUZ9-F1
#
_entry.id   AF-A0AAN9BUZ9-F1
#
_cell.length_a   1.000
_cell.length_b   1.000
_cell.length_c   1.000
_cell.angle_alpha   90.00
_cell.angle_beta   90.00
_cell.angle_gamma   90.00
#
_symmetry.space_group_name_H-M   'P 1'
#
loop_
_entity.id
_entity.type
_entity.pdbx_description
1 polymer ?
#
loop_
_entity_poly.entity_id
_entity_poly.type
_entity_poly.pdbx_seq_one_letter_code
_entity_poly.pdbx_strand_id
1 'polypeptide(L)'
;MIHSVGASVVHDPQEVYNHFFGTVLSEQFRDPGLAFDAVVFMSNNLFTLCYSTNIFSHFFPNILKILAWHPRTYLKEFMDLLPAMMASATALEVFHTLLDLPCMTAALEVMDKARKQEPANNNQGIGMEPTSSLEAFHMPRFKPLFHFVCRTEGGQGDTINRLSSLHKVLEDVRNSARVFCSAQVVPVLIRRWFNVILEEADEEFAMQTLPAMLERSGLLFDLPEYKADIVMILGEQLLQLIGRYPVIMVEHVADITEFINITNNMRGRQNFYGNLVFCIGEYCSSLHAPGCTPELIAQYFDILEVVTYEICGNVLMEEEEVPTHPKIVCHLMSAMAKLSTRRQDLIPRAILCMTKVAKQHFALTEDPLAQEALVSCAQEHINLLKVPNFAVSVLNPPAEIYSGSWHRDGYSLPLILRGIQRVMTDSS
;
A
#
# COMPACT_ATOMS: atom_id res chain seq x y z
N MET A 1 -49.16 46.14 -14.91
CA MET A 1 -49.21 45.64 -16.31
C MET A 1 -47.80 45.78 -16.87
N ILE A 2 -47.26 44.70 -17.45
CA ILE A 2 -45.95 44.59 -18.15
C ILE A 2 -44.75 44.47 -17.20
N HIS A 3 -44.38 43.27 -16.75
CA HIS A 3 -43.58 42.21 -17.40
C HIS A 3 -42.06 42.39 -17.29
N SER A 4 -41.49 41.44 -16.55
CA SER A 4 -40.14 40.87 -16.60
C SER A 4 -39.34 41.04 -17.90
N VAL A 5 -38.12 41.58 -17.80
CA VAL A 5 -36.92 41.22 -18.57
C VAL A 5 -35.71 41.66 -17.73
N GLY A 6 -34.70 40.87 -17.38
CA GLY A 6 -34.40 39.50 -17.76
C GLY A 6 -33.76 38.75 -16.59
N ALA A 7 -34.27 37.55 -16.35
CA ALA A 7 -33.44 36.48 -15.83
C ALA A 7 -32.35 36.26 -16.88
N SER A 8 -31.10 36.60 -16.55
CA SER A 8 -29.95 36.05 -17.25
C SER A 8 -30.16 34.54 -17.25
N VAL A 9 -30.28 33.96 -18.45
CA VAL A 9 -30.33 32.51 -18.62
C VAL A 9 -28.98 32.01 -18.12
N VAL A 10 -28.92 31.59 -16.85
CA VAL A 10 -27.76 30.89 -16.29
C VAL A 10 -27.75 29.56 -17.01
N HIS A 11 -27.01 29.50 -18.11
CA HIS A 11 -26.77 28.26 -18.81
C HIS A 11 -26.07 27.33 -17.83
N ASP A 12 -26.66 26.17 -17.56
CA ASP A 12 -26.00 25.14 -16.77
C ASP A 12 -24.68 24.78 -17.48
N PRO A 13 -23.51 25.06 -16.87
CA PRO A 13 -22.22 24.80 -17.51
C PRO A 13 -21.91 23.29 -17.57
N GLN A 14 -22.73 22.42 -16.98
CA GLN A 14 -22.47 20.99 -16.91
C GLN A 14 -22.28 20.33 -18.28
N GLU A 15 -23.05 20.71 -19.31
CA GLU A 15 -22.87 20.18 -20.67
C GLU A 15 -21.51 20.60 -21.26
N VAL A 16 -21.08 21.84 -20.99
CA VAL A 16 -19.78 22.36 -21.42
C VAL A 16 -18.66 21.61 -20.72
N TYR A 17 -18.80 21.37 -19.42
CA TYR A 17 -17.83 20.60 -18.65
C TYR A 17 -17.75 19.14 -19.12
N ASN A 18 -18.88 18.49 -19.35
CA ASN A 18 -18.91 17.12 -19.87
C ASN A 18 -18.24 17.03 -21.25
N HIS A 19 -18.52 17.98 -22.14
CA HIS A 19 -17.87 18.02 -23.45
C HIS A 19 -16.36 18.28 -23.33
N PHE A 20 -15.95 19.23 -22.49
CA PHE A 20 -14.55 19.57 -22.31
C PHE A 20 -13.77 18.41 -21.66
N PHE A 21 -14.18 17.96 -20.49
CA PHE A 21 -13.47 16.92 -19.73
C PHE A 21 -13.68 15.51 -20.30
N GLY A 22 -14.79 15.26 -21.00
CA GLY A 22 -15.06 13.98 -21.65
C GLY A 22 -14.45 13.84 -23.04
N THR A 23 -14.62 14.84 -23.91
CA THR A 23 -14.24 14.76 -25.33
C THR A 23 -12.98 15.55 -25.63
N VAL A 24 -12.97 16.86 -25.37
CA VAL A 24 -11.85 17.73 -25.78
C VAL A 24 -10.56 17.30 -25.10
N LEU A 25 -10.58 17.11 -23.79
CA LEU A 25 -9.41 16.71 -23.02
C LEU A 25 -8.92 15.31 -23.41
N SER A 26 -9.82 14.36 -23.68
CA SER A 26 -9.41 12.98 -24.02
C SER A 26 -8.68 12.89 -25.35
N GLU A 27 -8.97 13.78 -26.29
CA GLU A 27 -8.30 13.87 -27.59
C GLU A 27 -7.01 14.71 -27.55
N GLN A 28 -7.02 15.78 -26.75
CA GLN A 28 -6.06 16.88 -26.85
C GLN A 28 -5.19 17.08 -25.60
N PHE A 29 -5.24 16.22 -24.57
CA PHE A 29 -4.35 16.29 -23.37
C PHE A 29 -2.84 16.36 -23.70
N ARG A 30 -2.45 15.97 -24.92
CA ARG A 30 -1.08 16.02 -25.43
C ARG A 30 -0.61 17.41 -25.79
N ASP A 31 -1.54 18.31 -26.14
CA ASP A 31 -1.24 19.68 -26.48
C ASP A 31 -0.80 20.45 -25.21
N PRO A 32 0.42 21.02 -25.16
CA PRO A 32 0.90 21.71 -23.97
C PRO A 32 0.06 22.93 -23.58
N GLY A 33 -0.51 23.64 -24.57
CA GLY A 33 -1.34 24.83 -24.33
C GLY A 33 -2.66 24.46 -23.66
N LEU A 34 -3.37 23.49 -24.23
CA LEU A 34 -4.61 22.99 -23.64
C LEU A 34 -4.38 22.37 -22.26
N ALA A 35 -3.31 21.58 -22.10
CA ALA A 35 -2.95 21.00 -20.81
C ALA A 35 -2.72 22.10 -19.74
N PHE A 36 -2.00 23.15 -20.10
CA PHE A 36 -1.77 24.30 -19.21
C PHE A 36 -3.09 24.99 -18.85
N ASP A 37 -3.90 25.35 -19.85
CA ASP A 37 -5.18 26.03 -19.62
C ASP A 37 -6.14 25.19 -18.78
N ALA A 38 -6.19 23.88 -19.01
CA ALA A 38 -7.00 22.94 -18.22
C ALA A 38 -6.55 22.90 -16.76
N VAL A 39 -5.25 22.76 -16.50
CA VAL A 39 -4.69 22.72 -15.14
C VAL A 39 -4.91 24.05 -14.42
N VAL A 40 -4.64 25.18 -15.09
CA VAL A 40 -4.86 26.52 -14.52
C VAL A 40 -6.34 26.75 -14.23
N PHE A 41 -7.23 26.33 -15.13
CA PHE A 41 -8.68 26.41 -14.91
C PHE A 41 -9.10 25.62 -13.67
N MET A 42 -8.67 24.37 -13.55
CA MET A 42 -8.99 23.51 -12.40
C MET A 42 -8.44 24.09 -11.09
N SER A 43 -7.18 24.55 -11.08
CA SER A 43 -6.55 25.12 -9.89
C SER A 43 -7.22 26.43 -9.44
N ASN A 44 -7.53 27.33 -10.38
CA ASN A 44 -8.16 28.62 -10.06
C ASN A 44 -9.63 28.48 -9.62
N ASN A 45 -10.31 27.42 -10.05
CA ASN A 45 -11.73 27.20 -9.77
C ASN A 45 -11.98 25.99 -8.85
N LEU A 46 -10.94 25.49 -8.18
CA LEU A 46 -10.96 24.23 -7.43
C LEU A 46 -12.18 24.11 -6.51
N PHE A 47 -12.38 25.10 -5.64
CA PHE A 47 -13.51 25.11 -4.71
C PHE A 47 -14.87 25.04 -5.43
N THR A 48 -15.09 25.90 -6.44
CA THR A 48 -16.34 25.93 -7.19
C THR A 48 -16.62 24.60 -7.86
N LEU A 49 -15.60 24.01 -8.51
CA LEU A 49 -15.71 22.74 -9.20
C LEU A 49 -15.97 21.58 -8.22
N CYS A 50 -15.34 21.55 -7.05
CA CYS A 50 -15.58 20.54 -6.02
C CYS A 50 -17.01 20.56 -5.47
N TYR A 51 -17.54 21.76 -5.15
CA TYR A 51 -18.84 21.88 -4.47
C TYR A 51 -20.03 21.91 -5.43
N SER A 52 -19.81 22.35 -6.68
CA SER A 52 -20.91 22.60 -7.62
C SER A 52 -20.96 21.58 -8.76
N THR A 53 -19.96 20.70 -8.88
CA THR A 53 -19.87 19.72 -9.97
C THR A 53 -19.31 18.40 -9.46
N ASN A 54 -19.34 17.36 -10.30
CA ASN A 54 -18.70 16.07 -10.06
C ASN A 54 -17.47 15.84 -10.95
N ILE A 55 -16.91 16.88 -11.56
CA ILE A 55 -15.88 16.76 -12.60
C ILE A 55 -14.66 16.00 -12.10
N PHE A 56 -14.18 16.29 -10.89
CA PHE A 56 -13.00 15.63 -10.36
C PHE A 56 -13.27 14.15 -10.10
N SER A 57 -14.34 13.79 -9.38
CA SER A 57 -14.68 12.37 -9.15
C SER A 57 -15.03 11.62 -10.44
N HIS A 58 -15.64 12.29 -11.42
CA HIS A 58 -16.12 11.63 -12.64
C HIS A 58 -15.03 11.53 -13.72
N PHE A 59 -14.19 12.56 -13.90
CA PHE A 59 -13.19 12.61 -14.97
C PHE A 59 -11.74 12.51 -14.49
N PHE A 60 -11.47 12.14 -13.22
CA PHE A 60 -10.09 12.00 -12.74
C PHE A 60 -9.18 11.13 -13.62
N PRO A 61 -9.63 10.01 -14.25
CA PRO A 61 -8.72 9.22 -15.08
C PRO A 61 -8.26 10.02 -16.30
N ASN A 62 -9.16 10.80 -16.91
CA ASN A 62 -8.82 11.65 -18.05
C ASN A 62 -7.97 12.85 -17.65
N ILE A 63 -8.24 13.44 -16.48
CA ILE A 63 -7.43 14.52 -15.92
C ILE A 63 -5.99 14.03 -15.65
N LEU A 64 -5.83 12.83 -15.08
CA LEU A 64 -4.52 12.22 -14.85
C LEU A 64 -3.74 11.93 -16.13
N LYS A 65 -4.38 11.85 -17.31
CA LYS A 65 -3.65 11.75 -18.60
C LYS A 65 -2.77 12.97 -18.87
N ILE A 66 -3.15 14.16 -18.38
CA ILE A 66 -2.30 15.35 -18.47
C ILE A 66 -0.98 15.08 -17.76
N LEU A 67 -1.04 14.54 -16.53
CA LEU A 67 0.14 14.23 -15.75
C LEU A 67 0.93 13.05 -16.33
N ALA A 68 0.26 12.01 -16.81
CA ALA A 68 0.89 10.90 -17.52
C ALA A 68 1.68 11.38 -18.76
N TRP A 69 1.14 12.35 -19.50
CA TRP A 69 1.77 12.86 -20.72
C TRP A 69 2.85 13.92 -20.47
N HIS A 70 2.67 14.76 -19.43
CA HIS A 70 3.55 15.87 -19.04
C HIS A 70 4.01 15.77 -17.57
N PRO A 71 4.66 14.65 -17.15
CA PRO A 71 4.87 14.34 -15.73
C PRO A 71 5.78 15.32 -14.98
N ARG A 72 6.65 16.06 -15.69
CA ARG A 72 7.57 17.02 -15.06
C ARG A 72 6.94 18.39 -14.80
N THR A 73 5.84 18.71 -15.47
CA THR A 73 5.33 20.09 -15.53
C THR A 73 4.34 20.37 -14.40
N TYR A 74 3.46 19.42 -14.09
CA TYR A 74 2.25 19.68 -13.31
C TYR A 74 2.19 18.96 -11.96
N LEU A 75 3.31 18.39 -11.47
CA LEU A 75 3.30 17.62 -10.21
C LEU A 75 2.74 18.44 -9.03
N LYS A 76 3.14 19.71 -8.92
CA LYS A 76 2.72 20.57 -7.81
C LYS A 76 1.21 20.79 -7.84
N GLU A 77 0.67 21.14 -9.00
CA GLU A 77 -0.75 21.38 -9.19
C GLU A 77 -1.55 20.10 -8.94
N PHE A 78 -1.08 18.95 -9.40
CA PHE A 78 -1.75 17.67 -9.15
C PHE A 78 -1.72 17.24 -7.69
N MET A 79 -0.72 17.65 -6.91
CA MET A 79 -0.74 17.44 -5.45
C MET A 79 -1.86 18.22 -4.76
N ASP A 80 -2.19 19.40 -5.27
CA ASP A 80 -3.26 20.25 -4.77
C ASP A 80 -4.64 19.80 -5.28
N LEU A 81 -4.72 19.30 -6.52
CA LEU A 81 -5.95 18.79 -7.14
C LEU A 81 -6.34 17.39 -6.65
N LEU A 82 -5.38 16.56 -6.23
CA LEU A 82 -5.62 15.16 -5.88
C LEU A 82 -6.73 14.96 -4.82
N PRO A 83 -6.78 15.71 -3.70
CA PRO A 83 -7.86 15.56 -2.72
C PRO A 83 -9.25 15.76 -3.33
N ALA A 84 -9.40 16.65 -4.31
CA ALA A 84 -10.67 16.89 -4.99
C ALA A 84 -11.16 15.69 -5.83
N MET A 85 -10.25 14.81 -6.27
CA MET A 85 -10.59 13.59 -7.01
C MET A 85 -11.04 12.45 -6.09
N MET A 86 -10.74 12.54 -4.79
CA MET A 86 -10.93 11.50 -3.78
C MET A 86 -12.32 11.59 -3.13
N ALA A 87 -13.38 11.53 -3.94
CA ALA A 87 -14.72 11.32 -3.39
C ALA A 87 -14.85 9.92 -2.77
N SER A 88 -15.79 9.72 -1.84
CA SER A 88 -15.98 8.43 -1.15
C SER A 88 -16.12 7.24 -2.10
N ALA A 89 -16.78 7.43 -3.24
CA ALA A 89 -16.99 6.39 -4.25
C ALA A 89 -15.77 6.14 -5.15
N THR A 90 -14.79 7.05 -5.21
CA THR A 90 -13.70 7.01 -6.21
C THR A 90 -12.31 7.06 -5.59
N ALA A 91 -12.16 7.33 -4.30
CA ALA A 91 -10.85 7.46 -3.65
C ALA A 91 -9.99 6.20 -3.80
N LEU A 92 -10.58 5.01 -3.70
CA LEU A 92 -9.86 3.74 -3.93
C LEU A 92 -9.49 3.55 -5.41
N GLU A 93 -10.39 3.90 -6.33
CA GLU A 93 -10.11 3.87 -7.77
C GLU A 93 -8.97 4.84 -8.16
N VAL A 94 -8.90 5.99 -7.49
CA VAL A 94 -7.80 6.96 -7.62
C VAL A 94 -6.49 6.32 -7.14
N PHE A 95 -6.47 5.60 -6.02
CA PHE A 95 -5.29 4.87 -5.56
C PHE A 95 -4.75 3.90 -6.62
N HIS A 96 -5.62 3.07 -7.19
CA HIS A 96 -5.24 2.15 -8.27
C HIS A 96 -4.70 2.90 -9.49
N THR A 97 -5.39 3.97 -9.90
CA THR A 97 -5.02 4.75 -11.09
C THR A 97 -3.69 5.50 -10.92
N LEU A 98 -3.38 5.98 -9.71
CA LEU A 98 -2.08 6.57 -9.38
C LEU A 98 -0.96 5.54 -9.49
N LEU A 99 -1.16 4.33 -8.96
CA LEU A 99 -0.19 3.23 -9.08
C LEU A 99 -0.02 2.74 -10.53
N ASP A 100 -1.07 2.87 -11.34
CA ASP A 100 -1.05 2.50 -12.75
C ASP A 100 -0.58 3.63 -13.68
N LEU A 101 -0.22 4.82 -13.17
CA LEU A 101 0.17 5.95 -14.01
C LEU A 101 1.32 5.64 -14.99
N PRO A 102 2.36 4.85 -14.64
CA PRO A 102 3.37 4.41 -15.60
C PRO A 102 2.81 3.47 -16.68
N CYS A 103 1.89 2.57 -16.30
CA CYS A 103 1.20 1.67 -17.22
C CYS A 103 0.27 2.44 -18.17
N MET A 104 -0.51 3.40 -17.64
CA MET A 104 -1.32 4.33 -18.41
C MET A 104 -0.46 5.11 -19.40
N THR A 105 0.67 5.65 -18.96
CA THR A 105 1.62 6.38 -19.81
C THR A 105 2.12 5.53 -20.97
N ALA A 106 2.53 4.29 -20.68
CA ALA A 106 2.95 3.32 -21.68
C ALA A 106 1.83 3.03 -22.70
N ALA A 107 0.61 2.77 -22.22
CA ALA A 107 -0.56 2.55 -23.06
C ALA A 107 -0.89 3.77 -23.95
N LEU A 108 -0.84 4.99 -23.41
CA LEU A 108 -1.06 6.22 -24.17
C LEU A 108 -0.02 6.41 -25.28
N GLU A 109 1.25 6.05 -25.05
CA GLU A 109 2.30 6.10 -26.07
C GLU A 109 2.03 5.15 -27.23
N VAL A 110 1.59 3.93 -26.91
CA VAL A 110 1.23 2.92 -27.91
C VAL A 110 0.02 3.40 -28.73
N MET A 111 -1.01 3.92 -28.06
CA MET A 111 -2.20 4.46 -28.72
C MET A 111 -1.86 5.67 -29.61
N ASP A 112 -0.91 6.52 -29.21
CA ASP A 112 -0.44 7.64 -30.04
C ASP A 112 0.35 7.17 -31.27
N LYS A 113 1.20 6.14 -31.11
CA LYS A 113 1.89 5.49 -32.23
C LYS A 113 0.89 4.87 -33.21
N ALA A 114 -0.11 4.15 -32.70
CA ALA A 114 -1.16 3.54 -33.51
C ALA A 114 -1.97 4.58 -34.29
N ARG A 115 -2.30 5.73 -33.69
CA ARG A 115 -2.99 6.83 -34.35
C ARG A 115 -2.22 7.42 -35.52
N LYS A 116 -0.89 7.41 -35.46
CA LYS A 116 0.01 7.95 -36.50
C LYS A 116 0.29 6.96 -37.63
N GLN A 117 -0.05 5.69 -37.45
CA GLN A 117 0.16 4.64 -38.45
C GLN A 117 -1.16 4.31 -39.17
N GLU A 118 -1.11 4.15 -40.49
CA GLU A 118 -2.20 3.58 -41.28
C GLU A 118 -2.44 2.12 -40.84
N PRO A 119 -3.70 1.65 -40.75
CA PRO A 119 -3.98 0.27 -40.37
C PRO A 119 -3.41 -0.69 -41.41
N ALA A 120 -2.30 -1.34 -41.08
CA ALA A 120 -1.77 -2.41 -41.91
C ALA A 120 -2.82 -3.54 -41.99
N ASN A 121 -3.09 -4.01 -43.20
CA ASN A 121 -4.03 -5.09 -43.47
C ASN A 121 -3.40 -6.43 -43.03
N ASN A 122 -3.28 -6.64 -41.72
CA ASN A 122 -2.68 -7.84 -41.15
C ASN A 122 -3.75 -8.93 -41.03
N ASN A 123 -3.61 -9.97 -41.86
CA ASN A 123 -4.22 -11.27 -41.61
C ASN A 123 -3.64 -11.84 -40.32
N GLN A 124 -4.23 -11.50 -39.17
CA GLN A 124 -3.80 -11.99 -37.87
C GLN A 124 -4.07 -13.50 -37.77
N GLY A 125 -3.01 -14.29 -37.53
CA GLY A 125 -3.13 -15.69 -37.19
C GLY A 125 -3.85 -15.86 -35.85
N ILE A 126 -4.93 -16.64 -35.84
CA ILE A 126 -5.69 -16.94 -34.63
C ILE A 126 -4.76 -17.67 -33.65
N GLY A 127 -4.47 -17.06 -32.50
CA GLY A 127 -3.78 -17.71 -31.37
C GLY A 127 -2.28 -17.39 -31.19
N MET A 128 -1.69 -16.46 -31.94
CA MET A 128 -0.31 -16.01 -31.70
C MET A 128 -0.26 -14.91 -30.62
N GLU A 129 0.75 -14.95 -29.74
CA GLU A 129 1.05 -13.86 -28.80
C GLU A 129 1.68 -12.67 -29.55
N PRO A 130 1.35 -11.41 -29.16
CA PRO A 130 1.85 -10.23 -29.84
C PRO A 130 3.36 -10.09 -29.66
N THR A 131 4.03 -9.64 -30.71
CA THR A 131 5.49 -9.38 -30.71
C THR A 131 5.85 -7.97 -30.25
N SER A 132 4.86 -7.07 -30.21
CA SER A 132 5.01 -5.68 -29.74
C SER A 132 3.73 -5.17 -29.10
N SER A 133 3.85 -4.12 -28.29
CA SER A 133 2.70 -3.43 -27.70
C SER A 133 1.74 -2.87 -28.75
N LEU A 134 2.27 -2.41 -29.89
CA LEU A 134 1.47 -1.88 -30.98
C LEU A 134 0.62 -2.96 -31.65
N GLU A 135 1.19 -4.14 -31.90
CA GLU A 135 0.45 -5.30 -32.39
C GLU A 135 -0.64 -5.71 -31.39
N ALA A 136 -0.30 -5.78 -30.09
CA ALA A 136 -1.24 -6.09 -29.03
C ALA A 136 -2.43 -5.11 -29.02
N PHE A 137 -2.21 -3.81 -29.21
CA PHE A 137 -3.29 -2.82 -29.25
C PHE A 137 -4.30 -3.06 -30.37
N HIS A 138 -3.87 -3.63 -31.51
CA HIS A 138 -4.75 -3.98 -32.62
C HIS A 138 -5.46 -5.33 -32.44
N MET A 139 -5.05 -6.16 -31.47
CA MET A 139 -5.69 -7.44 -31.19
C MET A 139 -6.94 -7.27 -30.31
N PRO A 140 -8.10 -7.87 -30.68
CA PRO A 140 -9.35 -7.76 -29.90
C PRO A 140 -9.24 -8.21 -28.43
N ARG A 141 -8.33 -9.15 -28.13
CA ARG A 141 -8.11 -9.68 -26.77
C ARG A 141 -7.45 -8.68 -25.81
N PHE A 142 -6.62 -7.77 -26.33
CA PHE A 142 -5.84 -6.83 -25.50
C PHE A 142 -6.35 -5.40 -25.61
N LYS A 143 -6.94 -5.00 -26.75
CA LYS A 143 -7.47 -3.65 -26.97
C LYS A 143 -8.36 -3.11 -25.83
N PRO A 144 -9.28 -3.89 -25.22
CA PRO A 144 -10.06 -3.43 -24.07
C PRO A 144 -9.20 -3.04 -22.86
N LEU A 145 -8.05 -3.69 -22.66
CA LEU A 145 -7.14 -3.39 -21.54
C LEU A 145 -6.52 -2.00 -21.69
N PHE A 146 -6.11 -1.63 -22.91
CA PHE A 146 -5.62 -0.28 -23.21
C PHE A 146 -6.72 0.77 -22.99
N HIS A 147 -7.94 0.51 -23.45
CA HIS A 147 -9.04 1.44 -23.26
C HIS A 147 -9.47 1.60 -21.81
N PHE A 148 -9.40 0.54 -21.01
CA PHE A 148 -9.73 0.61 -19.59
C PHE A 148 -8.70 1.44 -18.80
N VAL A 149 -7.39 1.19 -18.99
CA VAL A 149 -6.36 1.95 -18.28
C VAL A 149 -6.34 3.42 -18.74
N CYS A 150 -6.70 3.69 -20.00
CA CYS A 150 -6.81 5.02 -20.58
C CYS A 150 -8.25 5.54 -20.65
N ARG A 151 -9.15 5.05 -19.77
CA ARG A 151 -10.56 5.47 -19.78
C ARG A 151 -10.70 6.97 -19.50
N THR A 152 -11.85 7.51 -19.86
CA THR A 152 -12.15 8.94 -19.65
C THR A 152 -12.84 9.17 -18.31
N GLU A 153 -13.69 8.23 -17.90
CA GLU A 153 -14.55 8.38 -16.73
C GLU A 153 -14.15 7.38 -15.64
N GLY A 154 -14.25 7.83 -14.39
CA GLY A 154 -14.18 6.99 -13.19
C GLY A 154 -15.52 6.37 -12.84
N GLY A 155 -15.60 5.73 -11.67
CA GLY A 155 -16.77 5.01 -11.20
C GLY A 155 -16.82 3.54 -11.64
N GLN A 156 -15.68 2.99 -12.09
CA GLN A 156 -15.55 1.55 -12.37
C GLN A 156 -15.19 0.75 -11.11
N GLY A 157 -14.72 1.44 -10.05
CA GLY A 157 -14.40 0.85 -8.76
C GLY A 157 -12.98 0.27 -8.72
N ASP A 158 -12.83 -0.95 -9.25
CA ASP A 158 -11.64 -1.78 -9.04
C ASP A 158 -10.62 -1.72 -10.20
N THR A 159 -9.46 -2.34 -9.99
CA THR A 159 -8.43 -2.56 -11.00
C THR A 159 -8.92 -3.47 -12.13
N ILE A 160 -8.15 -3.51 -13.21
CA ILE A 160 -8.43 -4.40 -14.33
C ILE A 160 -8.03 -5.85 -14.01
N ASN A 161 -8.98 -6.79 -14.17
CA ASN A 161 -8.80 -8.23 -13.93
C ASN A 161 -7.60 -8.90 -14.64
N ARG A 162 -6.97 -8.23 -15.61
CA ARG A 162 -5.84 -8.78 -16.41
C ARG A 162 -4.66 -7.81 -16.48
N LEU A 163 -4.42 -7.04 -15.43
CA LEU A 163 -3.37 -6.03 -15.41
C LEU A 163 -1.98 -6.62 -15.68
N SER A 164 -1.65 -7.79 -15.12
CA SER A 164 -0.39 -8.49 -15.39
C SER A 164 -0.21 -8.83 -16.87
N SER A 165 -1.31 -9.17 -17.58
CA SER A 165 -1.28 -9.38 -19.04
C SER A 165 -0.98 -8.07 -19.77
N LEU A 166 -1.54 -6.94 -19.31
CA LEU A 166 -1.28 -5.63 -19.89
C LEU A 166 0.18 -5.21 -19.66
N HIS A 167 0.73 -5.41 -18.46
CA HIS A 167 2.15 -5.15 -18.16
C HIS A 167 3.07 -5.91 -19.12
N LYS A 168 2.79 -7.20 -19.34
CA LYS A 168 3.57 -8.05 -20.24
C LYS A 168 3.60 -7.52 -21.67
N VAL A 169 2.46 -7.12 -22.22
CA VAL A 169 2.40 -6.61 -23.61
C VAL A 169 2.98 -5.20 -23.76
N LEU A 170 3.20 -4.47 -22.67
CA LEU A 170 3.79 -3.11 -22.67
C LEU A 170 5.30 -3.11 -22.38
N GLU A 171 5.94 -4.28 -22.30
CA GLU A 171 7.36 -4.39 -21.92
C GLU A 171 8.29 -3.63 -22.88
N ASP A 172 7.99 -3.62 -24.18
CA ASP A 172 8.77 -2.96 -25.23
C ASP A 172 8.78 -1.42 -25.10
N VAL A 173 7.81 -0.83 -24.41
CA VAL A 173 7.70 0.62 -24.18
C VAL A 173 8.08 1.05 -22.76
N ARG A 174 8.40 0.12 -21.86
CA ARG A 174 8.69 0.44 -20.44
C ARG A 174 9.84 1.42 -20.24
N ASN A 175 10.82 1.42 -21.14
CA ASN A 175 12.03 2.23 -21.06
C ASN A 175 11.86 3.63 -21.69
N SER A 176 10.64 4.02 -22.08
CA SER A 176 10.44 5.36 -22.62
C SER A 176 10.67 6.43 -21.54
N ALA A 177 11.25 7.56 -21.95
CA ALA A 177 11.58 8.64 -21.01
C ALA A 177 10.34 9.16 -20.27
N ARG A 178 9.17 9.15 -20.93
CA ARG A 178 7.92 9.60 -20.31
C ARG A 178 7.42 8.60 -19.28
N VAL A 179 7.45 7.29 -19.58
CA VAL A 179 7.07 6.24 -18.62
C VAL A 179 7.95 6.33 -17.37
N PHE A 180 9.26 6.50 -17.54
CA PHE A 180 10.18 6.69 -16.42
C PHE A 180 9.84 7.94 -15.60
N CYS A 181 9.63 9.09 -16.24
CA CYS A 181 9.27 10.33 -15.52
C CYS A 181 7.91 10.23 -14.83
N SER A 182 6.95 9.55 -15.46
CA SER A 182 5.64 9.29 -14.84
C SER A 182 5.76 8.41 -13.61
N ALA A 183 6.71 7.46 -13.57
CA ALA A 183 6.93 6.64 -12.39
C ALA A 183 7.49 7.45 -11.21
N GLN A 184 8.30 8.48 -11.48
CA GLN A 184 8.89 9.34 -10.45
C GLN A 184 7.87 10.22 -9.71
N VAL A 185 6.72 10.53 -10.34
CA VAL A 185 5.69 11.35 -9.68
C VAL A 185 4.79 10.54 -8.73
N VAL A 186 4.63 9.24 -8.96
CA VAL A 186 3.70 8.39 -8.22
C VAL A 186 4.03 8.33 -6.72
N PRO A 187 5.29 8.15 -6.26
CA PRO A 187 5.63 8.15 -4.84
C PRO A 187 5.08 9.36 -4.07
N VAL A 188 5.16 10.55 -4.68
CA VAL A 188 4.72 11.81 -4.05
C VAL A 188 3.20 11.84 -3.94
N LEU A 189 2.49 11.45 -5.01
CA LEU A 189 1.03 11.41 -5.06
C LEU A 189 0.44 10.35 -4.13
N ILE A 190 1.06 9.17 -4.04
CA ILE A 190 0.62 8.10 -3.14
C ILE A 190 0.77 8.53 -1.68
N ARG A 191 1.88 9.18 -1.31
CA ARG A 191 2.01 9.76 0.04
C ARG A 191 0.92 10.79 0.31
N ARG A 192 0.60 11.66 -0.66
CA ARG A 192 -0.49 12.63 -0.51
C ARG A 192 -1.85 11.96 -0.35
N TRP A 193 -2.12 10.92 -1.15
CA TRP A 193 -3.34 10.12 -1.05
C TRP A 193 -3.50 9.54 0.35
N PHE A 194 -2.47 8.87 0.89
CA PHE A 194 -2.52 8.32 2.24
C PHE A 194 -2.68 9.39 3.32
N ASN A 195 -2.03 10.55 3.18
CA ASN A 195 -2.21 11.64 4.14
C ASN A 195 -3.69 12.07 4.22
N VAL A 196 -4.37 12.20 3.08
CA VAL A 196 -5.81 12.52 3.06
C VAL A 196 -6.63 11.41 3.71
N ILE A 197 -6.35 10.15 3.41
CA ILE A 197 -7.07 9.01 4.02
C ILE A 197 -6.87 8.95 5.54
N LEU A 198 -5.65 9.15 6.03
CA LEU A 198 -5.36 9.12 7.47
C LEU A 198 -5.97 10.32 8.22
N GLU A 199 -6.18 11.45 7.54
CA GLU A 199 -6.79 12.66 8.10
C GLU A 199 -8.33 12.61 8.06
N GLU A 200 -8.92 12.10 6.98
CA GLU A 200 -10.34 12.33 6.66
C GLU A 200 -11.20 11.06 6.52
N ALA A 201 -10.61 9.89 6.27
CA ALA A 201 -11.39 8.68 6.03
C ALA A 201 -12.08 8.18 7.29
N ASP A 202 -13.25 7.55 7.10
CA ASP A 202 -13.89 6.76 8.15
C ASP A 202 -13.29 5.35 8.24
N GLU A 203 -13.72 4.64 9.27
CA GLU A 203 -13.27 3.27 9.53
C GLU A 203 -13.66 2.30 8.41
N GLU A 204 -14.84 2.49 7.81
CA GLU A 204 -15.35 1.66 6.70
C GLU A 204 -14.45 1.75 5.47
N PHE A 205 -14.06 2.96 5.08
CA PHE A 205 -13.16 3.18 3.97
C PHE A 205 -11.72 2.73 4.29
N ALA A 206 -11.25 2.97 5.51
CA ALA A 206 -9.92 2.53 5.94
C ALA A 206 -9.74 1.02 5.82
N MET A 207 -10.78 0.23 6.14
CA MET A 207 -10.80 -1.22 5.97
C MET A 207 -10.60 -1.63 4.51
N GLN A 208 -11.31 -0.99 3.56
CA GLN A 208 -11.19 -1.26 2.13
C GLN A 208 -9.77 -1.00 1.57
N THR A 209 -8.98 -0.18 2.26
CA THR A 209 -7.62 0.17 1.82
C THR A 209 -6.65 -1.00 1.98
N LEU A 210 -6.81 -1.85 3.01
CA LEU A 210 -5.86 -2.94 3.25
C LEU A 210 -5.83 -3.98 2.12
N PRO A 211 -6.95 -4.57 1.66
CA PRO A 211 -6.93 -5.52 0.55
C PRO A 211 -6.25 -4.95 -0.70
N ALA A 212 -6.53 -3.69 -1.03
CA ALA A 212 -5.89 -3.00 -2.13
C ALA A 212 -4.36 -2.89 -1.92
N MET A 213 -3.89 -2.58 -0.72
CA MET A 213 -2.44 -2.56 -0.42
C MET A 213 -1.79 -3.93 -0.56
N LEU A 214 -2.45 -5.00 -0.07
CA LEU A 214 -1.94 -6.37 -0.15
C LEU A 214 -1.74 -6.80 -1.60
N GLU A 215 -2.76 -6.62 -2.44
CA GLU A 215 -2.69 -6.97 -3.87
C GLU A 215 -1.65 -6.11 -4.60
N ARG A 216 -1.76 -4.79 -4.44
CA ARG A 216 -0.95 -3.82 -5.20
C ARG A 216 0.51 -3.82 -4.79
N SER A 217 0.86 -4.28 -3.59
CA SER A 217 2.26 -4.46 -3.20
C SER A 217 3.02 -5.36 -4.18
N GLY A 218 2.36 -6.38 -4.75
CA GLY A 218 2.94 -7.35 -5.68
C GLY A 218 2.62 -7.11 -7.16
N LEU A 219 1.65 -6.24 -7.47
CA LEU A 219 1.15 -6.01 -8.81
C LEU A 219 1.40 -4.56 -9.24
N LEU A 220 2.66 -4.25 -9.58
CA LEU A 220 3.09 -2.93 -10.06
C LEU A 220 3.70 -3.03 -11.46
N PHE A 221 3.70 -1.93 -12.21
CA PHE A 221 4.37 -1.86 -13.51
C PHE A 221 5.88 -2.11 -13.34
N ASP A 222 6.47 -2.88 -14.25
CA ASP A 222 7.81 -3.45 -14.05
C ASP A 222 8.94 -2.43 -14.27
N LEU A 223 9.18 -1.63 -13.25
CA LEU A 223 10.26 -0.64 -13.15
C LEU A 223 10.95 -0.80 -11.77
N PRO A 224 12.22 -1.24 -11.69
CA PRO A 224 12.84 -1.63 -10.42
C PRO A 224 12.80 -0.55 -9.32
N GLU A 225 13.22 0.68 -9.63
CA GLU A 225 13.26 1.80 -8.67
C GLU A 225 11.85 2.18 -8.21
N TYR A 226 10.92 2.31 -9.16
CA TYR A 226 9.51 2.58 -8.88
C TYR A 226 8.89 1.53 -7.95
N LYS A 227 9.08 0.23 -8.23
CA LYS A 227 8.56 -0.84 -7.38
C LYS A 227 9.14 -0.76 -5.97
N ALA A 228 10.44 -0.55 -5.84
CA ALA A 228 11.10 -0.45 -4.54
C ALA A 228 10.54 0.74 -3.72
N ASP A 229 10.40 1.91 -4.34
CA ASP A 229 9.86 3.11 -3.69
C ASP A 229 8.41 2.92 -3.25
N ILE A 230 7.55 2.39 -4.12
CA ILE A 230 6.13 2.17 -3.79
C ILE A 230 5.98 1.13 -2.70
N VAL A 231 6.67 -0.01 -2.77
CA VAL A 231 6.59 -1.04 -1.74
C VAL A 231 7.07 -0.52 -0.38
N MET A 232 8.12 0.31 -0.36
CA MET A 232 8.56 0.98 0.86
C MET A 232 7.47 1.92 1.41
N ILE A 233 6.86 2.75 0.57
CA ILE A 233 5.77 3.65 0.95
C ILE A 233 4.57 2.87 1.48
N LEU A 234 4.12 1.84 0.78
CA LEU A 234 3.03 0.99 1.23
C LEU A 234 3.35 0.36 2.59
N GLY A 235 4.60 -0.04 2.83
CA GLY A 235 5.03 -0.58 4.12
C GLY A 235 4.97 0.45 5.26
N GLU A 236 5.41 1.69 5.01
CA GLU A 236 5.33 2.80 5.97
C GLU A 236 3.86 3.18 6.27
N GLN A 237 3.03 3.23 5.23
CA GLN A 237 1.63 3.61 5.33
C GLN A 237 0.78 2.51 5.96
N LEU A 238 1.15 1.24 5.80
CA LEU A 238 0.51 0.11 6.46
C LEU A 238 0.56 0.25 7.99
N LEU A 239 1.71 0.64 8.54
CA LEU A 239 1.89 0.87 9.97
C LEU A 239 0.98 2.00 10.48
N GLN A 240 0.89 3.09 9.72
CA GLN A 240 0.06 4.25 10.08
C GLN A 240 -1.43 3.92 9.99
N LEU A 241 -1.84 3.22 8.92
CA LEU A 241 -3.22 2.81 8.70
C LEU A 241 -3.70 1.88 9.81
N ILE A 242 -2.98 0.80 10.10
CA ILE A 242 -3.37 -0.16 11.14
C ILE A 242 -3.26 0.47 12.53
N GLY A 243 -2.25 1.32 12.77
CA GLY A 243 -2.14 2.03 14.04
C GLY A 243 -3.29 3.01 14.28
N ARG A 244 -3.83 3.60 13.22
CA ARG A 244 -5.00 4.48 13.29
C ARG A 244 -6.31 3.71 13.38
N TYR A 245 -6.43 2.59 12.67
CA TYR A 245 -7.62 1.74 12.60
C TYR A 245 -7.29 0.28 12.96
N PRO A 246 -7.05 -0.04 14.25
CA PRO A 246 -6.67 -1.39 14.66
C PRO A 246 -7.73 -2.46 14.39
N VAL A 247 -8.99 -2.04 14.21
CA VAL A 247 -10.12 -2.92 13.81
C VAL A 247 -9.81 -3.74 12.56
N ILE A 248 -8.96 -3.23 11.66
CA ILE A 248 -8.50 -3.91 10.45
C ILE A 248 -7.93 -5.30 10.77
N MET A 249 -7.27 -5.45 11.93
CA MET A 249 -6.71 -6.73 12.38
C MET A 249 -7.78 -7.77 12.74
N VAL A 250 -9.02 -7.35 12.98
CA VAL A 250 -10.15 -8.23 13.29
C VAL A 250 -10.92 -8.54 12.01
N GLU A 251 -11.26 -7.49 11.26
CA GLU A 251 -12.14 -7.61 10.09
C GLU A 251 -11.45 -8.25 8.87
N HIS A 252 -10.14 -8.05 8.70
CA HIS A 252 -9.37 -8.60 7.57
C HIS A 252 -8.50 -9.80 7.94
N VAL A 253 -8.92 -10.61 8.92
CA VAL A 253 -8.15 -11.80 9.32
C VAL A 253 -7.89 -12.75 8.15
N ALA A 254 -8.87 -12.97 7.27
CA ALA A 254 -8.73 -13.86 6.13
C ALA A 254 -7.64 -13.36 5.15
N ASP A 255 -7.74 -12.10 4.72
CA ASP A 255 -6.79 -11.49 3.78
C ASP A 255 -5.37 -11.44 4.35
N ILE A 256 -5.24 -11.07 5.64
CA ILE A 256 -3.94 -10.99 6.31
C ILE A 256 -3.31 -12.38 6.44
N THR A 257 -4.07 -13.37 6.90
CA THR A 257 -3.54 -14.72 7.09
C THR A 257 -3.20 -15.39 5.77
N GLU A 258 -4.02 -15.23 4.73
CA GLU A 258 -3.71 -15.69 3.38
C GLU A 258 -2.43 -15.06 2.85
N PHE A 259 -2.28 -13.73 2.98
CA PHE A 259 -1.08 -13.03 2.52
C PHE A 259 0.19 -13.49 3.27
N ILE A 260 0.12 -13.65 4.59
CA ILE A 260 1.27 -14.08 5.41
C ILE A 260 1.65 -15.53 5.12
N ASN A 261 0.67 -16.41 4.93
CA ASN A 261 0.90 -17.84 4.70
C ASN A 261 1.62 -18.13 3.37
N ILE A 262 1.56 -17.22 2.39
CA ILE A 262 2.30 -17.35 1.12
C ILE A 262 3.70 -16.72 1.30
N THR A 263 4.71 -17.52 1.61
CA THR A 263 6.10 -17.04 1.85
C THR A 263 6.72 -16.32 0.65
N ASN A 264 6.33 -16.66 -0.58
CA ASN A 264 6.73 -15.93 -1.79
C ASN A 264 6.29 -14.45 -1.77
N ASN A 265 5.33 -14.08 -0.92
CA ASN A 265 4.96 -12.68 -0.73
C ASN A 265 6.08 -11.82 -0.13
N MET A 266 7.11 -12.41 0.47
CA MET A 266 8.29 -11.67 0.94
C MET A 266 9.17 -11.16 -0.21
N ARG A 267 9.13 -11.80 -1.39
CA ARG A 267 10.03 -11.50 -2.50
C ARG A 267 9.78 -10.09 -3.03
N GLY A 268 10.79 -9.22 -2.87
CA GLY A 268 10.71 -7.81 -3.25
C GLY A 268 9.78 -6.97 -2.37
N ARG A 269 9.27 -7.52 -1.26
CA ARG A 269 8.29 -6.89 -0.36
C ARG A 269 8.61 -7.12 1.13
N GLN A 270 9.88 -7.30 1.46
CA GLN A 270 10.34 -7.68 2.80
C GLN A 270 9.88 -6.69 3.88
N ASN A 271 9.99 -5.39 3.61
CA ASN A 271 9.56 -4.35 4.56
C ASN A 271 8.04 -4.36 4.75
N PHE A 272 7.27 -4.46 3.67
CA PHE A 272 5.81 -4.52 3.75
C PHE A 272 5.34 -5.76 4.53
N TYR A 273 5.87 -6.93 4.17
CA TYR A 273 5.57 -8.20 4.84
C TYR A 273 5.96 -8.15 6.33
N GLY A 274 7.18 -7.70 6.63
CA GLY A 274 7.66 -7.57 8.00
C GLY A 274 6.84 -6.57 8.83
N ASN A 275 6.38 -5.48 8.23
CA ASN A 275 5.51 -4.50 8.91
C ASN A 275 4.12 -5.08 9.18
N LEU A 276 3.58 -5.91 8.29
CA LEU A 276 2.32 -6.61 8.54
C LEU A 276 2.45 -7.60 9.70
N VAL A 277 3.53 -8.38 9.75
CA VAL A 277 3.85 -9.26 10.90
C VAL A 277 3.98 -8.45 12.19
N PHE A 278 4.66 -7.31 12.13
CA PHE A 278 4.75 -6.40 13.28
C PHE A 278 3.36 -5.94 13.73
N CYS A 279 2.48 -5.52 12.81
CA CYS A 279 1.12 -5.10 13.12
C CYS A 279 0.28 -6.21 13.77
N ILE A 280 0.44 -7.47 13.33
CA ILE A 280 -0.19 -8.63 14.01
C ILE A 280 0.27 -8.69 15.47
N GLY A 281 1.58 -8.62 15.69
CA GLY A 281 2.15 -8.63 17.03
C GLY A 281 1.70 -7.45 17.88
N GLU A 282 1.61 -6.26 17.33
CA GLU A 282 1.28 -5.02 18.06
C GLU A 282 -0.22 -4.88 18.34
N TYR A 283 -1.05 -4.98 17.31
CA TYR A 283 -2.44 -4.53 17.34
C TYR A 283 -3.47 -5.65 17.54
N CYS A 284 -3.09 -6.93 17.42
CA CYS A 284 -3.97 -8.04 17.75
C CYS A 284 -4.16 -8.19 19.27
N SER A 285 -4.99 -7.30 19.83
CA SER A 285 -5.30 -7.21 21.26
C SER A 285 -6.69 -6.62 21.47
N SER A 286 -7.40 -7.11 22.49
CA SER A 286 -8.68 -6.53 22.93
C SER A 286 -8.55 -5.09 23.45
N LEU A 287 -7.31 -4.65 23.78
CA LEU A 287 -7.01 -3.26 24.13
C LEU A 287 -7.16 -2.30 22.95
N HIS A 288 -6.91 -2.77 21.73
CA HIS A 288 -6.93 -1.95 20.52
C HIS A 288 -8.23 -2.13 19.74
N ALA A 289 -8.79 -3.34 19.71
CA ALA A 289 -10.02 -3.65 19.02
C ALA A 289 -10.90 -4.56 19.91
N PRO A 290 -12.08 -4.11 20.38
CA PRO A 290 -12.95 -4.91 21.24
C PRO A 290 -13.37 -6.27 20.66
N GLY A 291 -13.41 -6.40 19.34
CA GLY A 291 -13.70 -7.64 18.62
C GLY A 291 -12.55 -8.66 18.61
N CYS A 292 -11.37 -8.33 19.16
CA CYS A 292 -10.23 -9.25 19.17
C CYS A 292 -10.42 -10.36 20.23
N THR A 293 -10.72 -11.57 19.76
CA THR A 293 -10.98 -12.74 20.63
C THR A 293 -9.71 -13.58 20.86
N PRO A 294 -9.67 -14.41 21.91
CA PRO A 294 -8.60 -15.38 22.11
C PRO A 294 -8.42 -16.34 20.92
N GLU A 295 -9.50 -16.71 20.23
CA GLU A 295 -9.48 -17.56 19.04
C GLU A 295 -8.75 -16.88 17.89
N LEU A 296 -9.02 -15.58 17.65
CA LEU A 296 -8.32 -14.78 16.64
C LEU A 296 -6.81 -14.70 16.94
N ILE A 297 -6.43 -14.49 18.20
CA ILE A 297 -5.02 -14.48 18.63
C ILE A 297 -4.35 -15.82 18.31
N ALA A 298 -5.02 -16.94 18.57
CA ALA A 298 -4.48 -18.27 18.24
C ALA A 298 -4.39 -18.48 16.72
N GLN A 299 -5.36 -18.04 15.95
CA GLN A 299 -5.33 -18.15 14.49
C GLN A 299 -4.12 -17.41 13.89
N TYR A 300 -3.86 -16.18 14.33
CA TYR A 300 -2.65 -15.47 13.91
C TYR A 300 -1.38 -16.18 14.36
N PHE A 301 -1.33 -16.64 15.62
CA PHE A 301 -0.17 -17.36 16.13
C PHE A 301 0.13 -18.63 15.31
N ASP A 302 -0.90 -19.41 14.97
CA ASP A 302 -0.75 -20.66 14.22
C ASP A 302 -0.11 -20.40 12.85
N ILE A 303 -0.55 -19.36 12.13
CA ILE A 303 0.03 -18.98 10.83
C ILE A 303 1.48 -18.49 10.99
N LEU A 304 1.77 -17.65 11.99
CA LEU A 304 3.13 -17.18 12.22
C LEU A 304 4.08 -18.34 12.59
N GLU A 305 3.61 -19.32 13.36
CA GLU A 305 4.38 -20.50 13.72
C GLU A 305 4.67 -21.37 12.49
N VAL A 306 3.66 -21.63 11.65
CA VAL A 306 3.81 -22.39 10.40
C VAL A 306 4.83 -21.72 9.49
N VAL A 307 4.68 -20.42 9.23
CA VAL A 307 5.60 -19.67 8.37
C VAL A 307 7.01 -19.66 8.93
N THR A 308 7.18 -19.48 10.26
CA THR A 308 8.51 -19.53 10.88
C THR A 308 9.16 -20.89 10.68
N TYR A 309 8.41 -21.98 10.83
CA TYR A 309 8.92 -23.32 10.58
C TYR A 309 9.22 -23.60 9.11
N GLU A 310 8.41 -23.08 8.19
CA GLU A 310 8.64 -23.17 6.75
C GLU A 310 9.93 -22.45 6.37
N ILE A 311 10.13 -21.21 6.83
CA ILE A 311 11.37 -20.45 6.61
C ILE A 311 12.58 -21.23 7.14
N CYS A 312 12.50 -21.77 8.36
CA CYS A 312 13.57 -22.58 8.92
C CYS A 312 13.80 -23.92 8.19
N GLY A 313 12.77 -24.45 7.52
CA GLY A 313 12.81 -25.72 6.79
C GLY A 313 13.26 -25.60 5.34
N ASN A 314 12.84 -24.54 4.64
CA ASN A 314 13.08 -24.32 3.21
C ASN A 314 14.56 -24.15 2.87
N VAL A 315 15.39 -23.69 3.82
CA VAL A 315 16.84 -23.57 3.57
C VAL A 315 17.54 -24.94 3.46
N LEU A 316 16.85 -26.05 3.77
CA LEU A 316 17.39 -27.39 3.55
C LEU A 316 17.15 -27.91 2.12
N MET A 317 16.42 -27.17 1.28
CA MET A 317 16.10 -27.55 -0.10
C MET A 317 16.80 -26.56 -1.04
N GLU A 318 17.83 -27.03 -1.77
CA GLU A 318 18.76 -26.25 -2.61
C GLU A 318 18.13 -25.63 -3.89
N GLU A 319 16.83 -25.32 -3.91
CA GLU A 319 16.16 -24.81 -5.11
C GLU A 319 15.82 -23.31 -4.99
N GLU A 320 16.60 -22.51 -5.73
CA GLU A 320 16.48 -21.07 -6.02
C GLU A 320 16.55 -20.08 -4.83
N GLU A 321 17.73 -19.45 -4.70
CA GLU A 321 18.10 -18.40 -3.75
C GLU A 321 17.04 -17.30 -3.57
N VAL A 322 16.31 -17.36 -2.46
CA VAL A 322 15.77 -16.17 -1.82
C VAL A 322 16.44 -16.05 -0.45
N PRO A 323 17.39 -15.12 -0.26
CA PRO A 323 17.93 -14.88 1.07
C PRO A 323 16.78 -14.41 1.97
N THR A 324 16.42 -15.26 2.92
CA THR A 324 15.46 -14.91 3.97
C THR A 324 16.01 -13.70 4.71
N HIS A 325 15.24 -12.62 4.80
CA HIS A 325 15.69 -11.43 5.50
C HIS A 325 15.62 -11.67 7.03
N PRO A 326 16.75 -11.70 7.77
CA PRO A 326 16.78 -12.07 9.20
C PRO A 326 15.83 -11.23 10.06
N LYS A 327 15.69 -9.94 9.71
CA LYS A 327 14.70 -9.03 10.31
C LYS A 327 13.26 -9.56 10.30
N ILE A 328 12.82 -10.25 9.25
CA ILE A 328 11.47 -10.84 9.19
C ILE A 328 11.33 -11.93 10.26
N VAL A 329 12.35 -12.78 10.42
CA VAL A 329 12.35 -13.82 11.46
C VAL A 329 12.33 -13.19 12.86
N CYS A 330 13.05 -12.09 13.08
CA CYS A 330 12.93 -11.32 14.33
C CYS A 330 11.51 -10.78 14.55
N HIS A 331 10.86 -10.24 13.51
CA HIS A 331 9.48 -9.78 13.61
C HIS A 331 8.50 -10.93 13.92
N LEU A 332 8.68 -12.10 13.30
CA LEU A 332 7.89 -13.31 13.56
C LEU A 332 8.03 -13.74 15.03
N MET A 333 9.27 -13.83 15.54
CA MET A 333 9.51 -14.17 16.95
C MET A 333 8.88 -13.13 17.90
N SER A 334 9.06 -11.85 17.62
CA SER A 334 8.48 -10.77 18.44
C SER A 334 6.95 -10.82 18.46
N ALA A 335 6.31 -11.02 17.29
CA ALA A 335 4.87 -11.14 17.18
C ALA A 335 4.34 -12.36 17.92
N MET A 336 4.95 -13.54 17.75
CA MET A 336 4.58 -14.75 18.49
C MET A 336 4.75 -14.59 20.01
N ALA A 337 5.81 -13.90 20.46
CA ALA A 337 6.00 -13.60 21.89
C ALA A 337 4.89 -12.69 22.45
N LYS A 338 4.49 -11.66 21.69
CA LYS A 338 3.38 -10.77 22.07
C LYS A 338 2.03 -11.48 22.10
N LEU A 339 1.72 -12.30 21.10
CA LEU A 339 0.48 -13.08 21.06
C LEU A 339 0.41 -14.12 22.19
N SER A 340 1.50 -14.85 22.43
CA SER A 340 1.54 -15.88 23.48
C SER A 340 1.47 -15.32 24.91
N THR A 341 1.90 -14.08 25.14
CA THR A 341 1.68 -13.43 26.44
C THR A 341 0.22 -13.02 26.65
N ARG A 342 -0.53 -12.72 25.58
CA ARG A 342 -1.98 -12.48 25.64
C ARG A 342 -2.77 -13.78 25.81
N ARG A 343 -2.24 -14.91 25.32
CA ARG A 343 -2.86 -16.24 25.39
C ARG A 343 -1.83 -17.30 25.84
N GLN A 344 -1.75 -17.51 27.15
CA GLN A 344 -0.61 -18.20 27.79
C GLN A 344 -0.48 -19.70 27.44
N ASP A 345 -1.53 -20.34 26.95
CA ASP A 345 -1.49 -21.71 26.42
C ASP A 345 -0.56 -21.85 25.21
N LEU A 346 -0.28 -20.75 24.50
CA LEU A 346 0.61 -20.71 23.34
C LEU A 346 2.10 -20.60 23.71
N ILE A 347 2.44 -20.23 24.96
CA ILE A 347 3.83 -19.98 25.38
C ILE A 347 4.78 -21.16 25.12
N PRO A 348 4.42 -22.43 25.44
CA PRO A 348 5.31 -23.56 25.17
C PRO A 348 5.65 -23.71 23.68
N ARG A 349 4.67 -23.49 22.79
CA ARG A 349 4.85 -23.53 21.33
C ARG A 349 5.78 -22.41 20.86
N ALA A 350 5.59 -21.19 21.37
CA ALA A 350 6.44 -20.04 21.05
C ALA A 350 7.91 -20.30 21.42
N ILE A 351 8.15 -20.82 22.64
CA ILE A 351 9.50 -21.17 23.11
C ILE A 351 10.14 -22.23 22.21
N LEU A 352 9.40 -23.29 21.85
CA LEU A 352 9.90 -24.34 20.96
C LEU A 352 10.27 -23.80 19.58
N CYS A 353 9.40 -22.96 19.00
CA CYS A 353 9.63 -22.34 17.71
C CYS A 353 10.90 -21.46 17.72
N MET A 354 11.02 -20.55 18.70
CA MET A 354 12.21 -19.70 18.87
C MET A 354 13.49 -20.52 19.15
N THR A 355 13.37 -21.61 19.91
CA THR A 355 14.52 -22.51 20.16
C THR A 355 14.99 -23.16 18.86
N LYS A 356 14.09 -23.49 17.94
CA LYS A 356 14.46 -24.02 16.63
C LYS A 356 15.15 -22.96 15.77
N VAL A 357 14.64 -21.73 15.74
CA VAL A 357 15.30 -20.59 15.07
C VAL A 357 16.72 -20.41 15.61
N ALA A 358 16.90 -20.36 16.93
CA ALA A 358 18.20 -20.22 17.58
C ALA A 358 19.16 -21.38 17.25
N LYS A 359 18.67 -22.59 16.97
CA LYS A 359 19.50 -23.73 16.56
C LYS A 359 19.82 -23.76 15.07
N GLN A 360 18.94 -23.20 14.23
CA GLN A 360 19.04 -23.26 12.77
C GLN A 360 19.46 -21.92 12.14
N HIS A 361 19.86 -20.93 12.94
CA HIS A 361 20.23 -19.58 12.48
C HIS A 361 21.31 -19.56 11.38
N PHE A 362 22.27 -20.50 11.41
CA PHE A 362 23.29 -20.64 10.37
C PHE A 362 22.72 -20.91 8.97
N ALA A 363 21.55 -21.54 8.89
CA ALA A 363 20.86 -21.78 7.62
C ALA A 363 20.09 -20.53 7.17
N LEU A 364 19.67 -19.65 8.07
CA LEU A 364 18.81 -18.52 7.73
C LEU A 364 19.56 -17.36 7.05
N THR A 365 20.86 -17.22 7.31
CA THR A 365 21.69 -16.15 6.75
C THR A 365 23.16 -16.51 6.87
N GLU A 366 23.95 -16.07 5.88
CA GLU A 366 25.41 -16.21 5.90
C GLU A 366 26.10 -15.08 6.69
N ASP A 367 25.40 -13.98 6.98
CA ASP A 367 25.96 -12.83 7.70
C ASP A 367 26.12 -13.15 9.21
N PRO A 368 27.35 -13.18 9.75
CA PRO A 368 27.58 -13.48 11.15
C PRO A 368 26.90 -12.51 12.13
N LEU A 369 26.79 -11.23 11.76
CA LEU A 369 26.13 -10.23 12.61
C LEU A 369 24.62 -10.49 12.69
N ALA A 370 24.01 -10.85 11.56
CA ALA A 370 22.60 -11.22 11.51
C ALA A 370 22.33 -12.55 12.24
N GLN A 371 23.25 -13.52 12.15
CA GLN A 371 23.20 -14.76 12.93
C GLN A 371 23.18 -14.49 14.44
N GLU A 372 24.10 -13.66 14.94
CA GLU A 372 24.15 -13.26 16.35
C GLU A 372 22.85 -12.54 16.78
N ALA A 373 22.37 -11.60 15.96
CA ALA A 373 21.12 -10.89 16.22
C ALA A 373 19.90 -11.84 16.30
N LEU A 374 19.82 -12.85 15.43
CA LEU A 374 18.76 -13.87 15.48
C LEU A 374 18.81 -14.67 16.77
N VAL A 375 20.00 -15.13 17.17
CA VAL A 375 20.18 -15.92 18.39
C VAL A 375 19.87 -15.07 19.63
N SER A 376 20.35 -13.83 19.69
CA SER A 376 20.06 -12.90 20.79
C SER A 376 18.55 -12.66 20.91
N CYS A 377 17.91 -12.32 19.80
CA CYS A 377 16.46 -12.06 19.76
C CYS A 377 15.65 -13.28 20.23
N ALA A 378 16.01 -14.47 19.76
CA ALA A 378 15.36 -15.71 20.19
C ALA A 378 15.56 -15.94 21.71
N GLN A 379 16.79 -15.78 22.20
CA GLN A 379 17.12 -16.05 23.60
C GLN A 379 16.47 -15.04 24.57
N GLU A 380 16.40 -13.77 24.17
CA GLU A 380 15.69 -12.71 24.89
C GLU A 380 14.20 -13.04 25.04
N HIS A 381 13.51 -13.36 23.94
CA HIS A 381 12.10 -13.71 23.98
C HIS A 381 11.85 -15.01 24.77
N ILE A 382 12.67 -16.05 24.60
CA ILE A 382 12.57 -17.28 25.39
C ILE A 382 12.69 -16.99 26.88
N ASN A 383 13.65 -16.16 27.28
CA ASN A 383 13.87 -15.83 28.68
C ASN A 383 12.72 -15.00 29.27
N LEU A 384 12.17 -14.06 28.51
CA LEU A 384 10.97 -13.33 28.91
C LEU A 384 9.80 -14.29 29.11
N LEU A 385 9.51 -15.16 28.13
CA LEU A 385 8.36 -16.06 28.15
C LEU A 385 8.42 -17.12 29.27
N LYS A 386 9.61 -17.42 29.81
CA LYS A 386 9.74 -18.25 31.03
C LYS A 386 9.20 -17.56 32.29
N VAL A 387 8.95 -16.25 32.25
CA VAL A 387 8.37 -15.47 33.35
C VAL A 387 7.12 -14.74 32.83
N PRO A 388 5.98 -15.44 32.61
CA PRO A 388 4.84 -14.91 31.86
C PRO A 388 4.27 -13.59 32.41
N ASN A 389 4.15 -13.47 33.73
CA ASN A 389 3.63 -12.25 34.37
C ASN A 389 4.51 -11.01 34.09
N PHE A 390 5.83 -11.20 34.00
CA PHE A 390 6.75 -10.13 33.64
C PHE A 390 6.74 -9.87 32.13
N ALA A 391 6.67 -10.93 31.32
CA ALA A 391 6.64 -10.84 29.88
C ALA A 391 5.45 -10.00 29.36
N VAL A 392 4.26 -10.15 29.95
CA VAL A 392 3.08 -9.35 29.60
C VAL A 392 3.38 -7.86 29.75
N SER A 393 3.95 -7.43 30.88
CA SER A 393 4.24 -6.01 31.13
C SER A 393 5.31 -5.42 30.22
N VAL A 394 6.27 -6.23 29.76
CA VAL A 394 7.35 -5.80 28.86
C VAL A 394 6.92 -5.79 27.40
N LEU A 395 6.24 -6.85 26.96
CA LEU A 395 5.86 -7.06 25.55
C LEU A 395 4.52 -6.40 25.20
N ASN A 396 3.67 -6.16 26.19
CA ASN A 396 2.36 -5.50 26.07
C ASN A 396 2.20 -4.41 27.13
N PRO A 397 3.04 -3.36 27.11
CA PRO A 397 2.95 -2.28 28.08
C PRO A 397 1.57 -1.59 28.00
N PRO A 398 0.88 -1.34 29.13
CA PRO A 398 -0.35 -0.55 29.13
C PRO A 398 -0.12 0.86 28.60
N ALA A 399 -1.14 1.44 27.95
CA ALA A 399 -1.08 2.77 27.34
C ALA A 399 -0.64 3.90 28.31
N GLU A 400 -0.90 3.69 29.60
CA GLU A 400 -0.50 4.57 30.70
C GLU A 400 1.02 4.79 30.76
N ILE A 401 1.82 3.79 30.40
CA ILE A 401 3.30 3.86 30.36
C ILE A 401 3.77 4.88 29.32
N TYR A 402 3.07 4.99 28.19
CA TYR A 402 3.40 5.95 27.12
C TYR A 402 2.86 7.35 27.40
N SER A 403 1.72 7.46 28.09
CA SER A 403 1.14 8.76 28.48
C SER A 403 1.90 9.45 29.63
N GLY A 404 2.86 8.77 30.27
CA GLY A 404 3.56 9.28 31.46
C GLY A 404 2.66 9.43 32.70
N SER A 405 1.45 8.87 32.66
CA SER A 405 0.47 8.91 33.75
C SER A 405 0.81 7.83 34.78
N TRP A 406 1.94 7.99 35.45
CA TRP A 406 2.31 7.09 36.54
C TRP A 406 1.27 7.19 37.67
N HIS A 407 0.73 6.05 38.08
CA HIS A 407 -0.04 5.94 39.32
C HIS A 407 0.80 6.53 40.48
N ARG A 408 0.28 7.60 41.09
CA ARG A 408 0.85 8.29 42.25
C ARG A 408 0.65 7.51 43.56
N ASP A 409 0.84 6.20 43.53
CA ASP A 409 0.87 5.43 44.77
C ASP A 409 2.30 5.36 45.31
N GLY A 410 2.43 5.62 46.61
CA GLY A 410 3.70 5.78 47.35
C GLY A 410 4.61 4.56 47.39
N TYR A 411 4.29 3.50 46.62
CA TYR A 411 5.03 2.25 46.51
C TYR A 411 5.44 1.90 45.07
N SER A 412 5.27 2.82 44.11
CA SER A 412 5.60 2.53 42.71
C SER A 412 7.11 2.32 42.49
N LEU A 413 7.44 1.22 41.81
CA LEU A 413 8.78 0.75 41.46
C LEU A 413 9.77 1.83 40.95
N PRO A 414 9.33 2.85 40.17
CA PRO A 414 10.23 3.92 39.70
C PRO A 414 10.79 4.81 40.82
N LEU A 415 10.05 4.99 41.93
CA LEU A 415 10.54 5.76 43.09
C LEU A 415 11.57 4.97 43.89
N ILE A 416 11.41 3.66 44.01
CA ILE A 416 12.39 2.76 44.63
C ILE A 416 13.69 2.76 43.81
N LEU A 417 13.57 2.66 42.47
CA LEU A 417 14.72 2.72 41.56
C LEU A 417 15.44 4.08 41.62
N ARG A 418 14.72 5.20 41.67
CA ARG A 418 15.32 6.54 41.86
C ARG A 418 15.91 6.74 43.26
N GLY A 419 15.33 6.15 44.30
CA GLY A 419 15.87 6.17 45.66
C GLY A 419 17.19 5.42 45.76
N ILE A 420 17.28 4.22 45.18
CA ILE A 420 18.50 3.42 45.12
C ILE A 420 19.58 4.16 44.30
N GLN A 421 19.21 4.77 43.18
CA GLN A 421 20.15 5.51 42.34
C GLN A 421 20.74 6.73 43.04
N ARG A 422 19.95 7.44 43.87
CA ARG A 422 20.45 8.55 44.71
C ARG A 422 21.36 8.08 45.84
N VAL A 423 21.03 6.97 46.50
CA VAL A 423 21.89 6.39 47.54
C VAL A 423 23.22 5.91 46.97
N MET A 424 23.25 5.42 45.72
CA MET A 424 24.48 5.01 45.05
C MET A 424 25.32 6.19 44.53
N THR A 425 24.73 7.36 44.27
CA THR A 425 25.48 8.58 43.87
C THR A 425 25.95 9.42 45.05
N ASP A 426 25.32 9.28 46.23
CA ASP A 426 25.74 9.96 47.46
C ASP A 426 26.80 9.17 48.25
N SER A 427 27.25 8.02 47.73
CA SER A 427 28.29 7.17 48.33
C SER A 427 29.62 7.14 47.55
N SER A 428 29.86 8.15 46.69
CA SER A 428 31.15 8.42 46.04
C SER A 428 31.75 9.75 46.48
#